data_AF-A0A946KB65-F1
#
_entry.id   AF-A0A946KB65-F1
#
_cell.length_a   1.000
_cell.length_b   1.000
_cell.length_c   1.000
_cell.angle_alpha   90.00
_cell.angle_beta   90.00
_cell.angle_gamma   90.00
#
_symmetry.space_group_name_H-M   'P 1'
#
loop_
_entity.id
_entity.type
_entity.pdbx_description
1 polymer ?
#
loop_
_entity_poly.entity_id
_entity_poly.type
_entity_poly.pdbx_seq_one_letter_code
_entity_poly.pdbx_strand_id
1 'polypeptide(L)'
;DVHAQCASCYLSSAKPFEVKDSAWPLARTLDHIVADHVGQQTPFKTLEFSCNNHTDNKESIYFDNISWFGTGHVAPSIRDPRKMYQRLFSTHEINRYKDVTSLVLDDARDLKRQLGQSDKQKLDEYFESIRAIELQLTRLESMKLDLTGIDFEEPTDAYLPRGDYIRLMGDLMVTALQAGLTNVATFMIGPERWDTPYMFDGLFDKPRSHHKMSHNQTVMIDDLLKVDRFHMEQYVYLMQRMMAVRERDGSSLLDNTLFTYGSGLGDGSTHQYNDLPIILAGGGARTKKGQHIHMQEGTPLANLWLTQAQMMGVPIQSFADSNGVIPHITKNT
;
A
#
# COMPACT_ATOMS: atom_id res chain seq x y z
N ASP A 1 8.92 8.68 21.42
CA ASP A 1 8.69 7.25 21.12
C ASP A 1 9.41 6.96 19.81
N VAL A 2 10.28 5.95 19.76
CA VAL A 2 11.14 5.69 18.60
C VAL A 2 10.34 5.21 17.38
N HIS A 3 9.31 4.44 17.65
CA HIS A 3 8.41 3.89 16.64
C HIS A 3 7.55 4.96 15.99
N ALA A 4 7.33 6.07 16.71
CA ALA A 4 6.50 7.15 16.26
C ALA A 4 7.05 7.83 15.00
N GLN A 5 8.37 7.82 14.84
CA GLN A 5 9.02 8.44 13.69
C GLN A 5 8.83 7.61 12.41
N CYS A 6 8.74 6.29 12.50
CA CYS A 6 8.71 5.41 11.31
C CYS A 6 7.52 5.72 10.41
N ALA A 7 6.29 5.51 10.91
CA ALA A 7 5.09 5.72 10.10
C ALA A 7 4.90 7.21 9.73
N SER A 8 5.19 8.12 10.65
CA SER A 8 4.93 9.54 10.45
C SER A 8 5.92 10.22 9.50
N CYS A 9 7.19 9.77 9.47
CA CYS A 9 8.22 10.33 8.61
C CYS A 9 8.40 9.60 7.28
N TYR A 10 7.94 8.35 7.11
CA TYR A 10 8.29 7.56 5.93
C TYR A 10 8.02 8.29 4.60
N LEU A 11 6.80 8.80 4.39
CA LEU A 11 6.43 9.55 3.17
C LEU A 11 6.52 11.08 3.29
N SER A 12 6.72 11.62 4.50
CA SER A 12 6.81 13.07 4.72
C SER A 12 8.25 13.57 4.81
N SER A 13 9.17 12.70 5.23
CA SER A 13 10.52 13.06 5.69
C SER A 13 10.50 14.22 6.69
N ALA A 14 9.43 14.30 7.51
CA ALA A 14 9.22 15.38 8.47
C ALA A 14 10.40 15.46 9.46
N LYS A 15 10.80 16.68 9.80
CA LYS A 15 11.88 16.87 10.77
C LYS A 15 11.37 16.54 12.17
N PRO A 16 12.19 15.89 13.01
CA PRO A 16 11.87 15.74 14.42
C PRO A 16 11.50 17.10 15.03
N PHE A 17 10.40 17.16 15.78
CA PHE A 17 9.92 18.37 16.47
C PHE A 17 9.50 19.55 15.59
N GLU A 18 9.25 19.34 14.29
CA GLU A 18 8.68 20.37 13.42
C GLU A 18 7.34 20.91 13.97
N VAL A 19 6.57 20.04 14.60
CA VAL A 19 5.38 20.39 15.39
C VAL A 19 5.74 20.37 16.87
N LYS A 20 5.86 21.55 17.50
CA LYS A 20 6.38 21.72 18.86
C LYS A 20 5.61 20.96 19.95
N ASP A 21 4.30 20.79 19.77
CA ASP A 21 3.41 20.18 20.76
C ASP A 21 2.91 18.78 20.36
N SER A 22 3.61 18.14 19.43
CA SER A 22 3.28 16.80 18.96
C SER A 22 4.37 15.82 19.35
N ALA A 23 3.97 14.66 19.85
CA ALA A 23 4.87 13.51 20.00
C ALA A 23 5.34 12.92 18.65
N TRP A 24 4.78 13.45 17.55
CA TRP A 24 4.88 12.95 16.19
C TRP A 24 5.49 14.01 15.26
N PRO A 25 6.55 13.69 14.52
CA PRO A 25 6.96 14.49 13.37
C PRO A 25 5.91 14.33 12.27
N LEU A 26 5.19 15.41 11.96
CA LEU A 26 4.07 15.40 11.01
C LEU A 26 4.27 16.52 10.00
N ALA A 27 4.36 16.15 8.72
CA ALA A 27 4.39 17.10 7.61
C ALA A 27 3.60 16.50 6.44
N ARG A 28 3.22 17.36 5.49
CA ARG A 28 2.53 16.92 4.27
C ARG A 28 3.31 15.84 3.54
N THR A 29 2.64 14.80 3.08
CA THR A 29 3.30 13.64 2.44
C THR A 29 3.43 13.76 0.93
N LEU A 30 4.39 13.01 0.40
CA LEU A 30 4.73 12.95 -1.02
C LEU A 30 3.53 12.60 -1.91
N ASP A 31 2.73 11.61 -1.51
CA ASP A 31 1.53 11.17 -2.24
C ASP A 31 0.55 12.33 -2.48
N HIS A 32 0.28 13.16 -1.47
CA HIS A 32 -0.58 14.34 -1.63
C HIS A 32 0.05 15.43 -2.50
N ILE A 33 1.36 15.65 -2.40
CA ILE A 33 2.08 16.62 -3.24
C ILE A 33 2.04 16.18 -4.70
N VAL A 34 2.24 14.90 -4.97
CA VAL A 34 2.17 14.31 -6.30
C VAL A 34 0.73 14.32 -6.82
N ALA A 35 -0.25 13.97 -5.98
CA ALA A 35 -1.67 13.93 -6.32
C ALA A 35 -2.24 15.31 -6.70
N ASP A 36 -1.69 16.40 -6.15
CA ASP A 36 -2.06 17.76 -6.60
C ASP A 36 -1.75 17.99 -8.07
N HIS A 37 -0.74 17.29 -8.63
CA HIS A 37 -0.33 17.41 -10.02
C HIS A 37 -0.98 16.35 -10.92
N VAL A 38 -0.88 15.07 -10.54
CA VAL A 38 -1.31 13.95 -11.41
C VAL A 38 -2.73 13.46 -11.10
N GLY A 39 -3.31 13.82 -9.95
CA GLY A 39 -4.63 13.36 -9.50
C GLY A 39 -5.81 14.24 -9.97
N GLN A 40 -5.56 15.28 -10.79
CA GLN A 40 -6.62 16.20 -11.24
C GLN A 40 -7.56 15.60 -12.28
N GLN A 41 -7.14 14.53 -12.95
CA GLN A 41 -7.89 13.88 -14.03
C GLN A 41 -8.57 12.59 -13.58
N THR A 42 -8.50 12.26 -12.29
CA THR A 42 -9.05 11.02 -11.72
C THR A 42 -10.13 11.34 -10.69
N PRO A 43 -11.16 10.48 -10.52
CA PRO A 43 -12.20 10.66 -9.51
C PRO A 43 -11.65 10.82 -8.07
N PHE A 44 -10.59 10.08 -7.74
CA PHE A 44 -9.87 10.19 -6.48
C PHE A 44 -8.47 10.73 -6.75
N LYS A 45 -8.10 11.83 -6.08
CA LYS A 45 -6.75 12.41 -6.17
C LYS A 45 -5.68 11.42 -5.69
N THR A 46 -5.97 10.74 -4.60
CA THR A 46 -5.18 9.68 -3.98
C THR A 46 -6.09 8.72 -3.23
N LEU A 47 -5.61 7.50 -2.98
CA LEU A 47 -6.29 6.48 -2.17
C LEU A 47 -5.33 5.88 -1.15
N GLU A 48 -5.73 5.93 0.13
CA GLU A 48 -4.96 5.43 1.26
C GLU A 48 -5.50 4.07 1.71
N PHE A 49 -4.70 3.00 1.52
CA PHE A 49 -5.04 1.64 1.89
C PHE A 49 -4.28 1.23 3.16
N SER A 50 -4.91 0.39 4.00
CA SER A 50 -4.25 -0.25 5.13
C SER A 50 -4.67 -1.70 5.25
N CYS A 51 -3.75 -2.55 5.68
CA CYS A 51 -4.06 -3.93 6.03
C CYS A 51 -4.41 -4.11 7.51
N ASN A 52 -4.57 -3.04 8.28
CA ASN A 52 -4.81 -3.16 9.72
C ASN A 52 -6.29 -3.39 10.06
N ASN A 53 -6.72 -4.66 10.11
CA ASN A 53 -8.13 -5.03 10.33
C ASN A 53 -8.60 -4.97 11.79
N HIS A 54 -7.72 -4.74 12.77
CA HIS A 54 -8.09 -4.85 14.18
C HIS A 54 -8.86 -3.63 14.66
N THR A 55 -9.90 -3.89 15.45
CA THR A 55 -10.73 -2.85 16.08
C THR A 55 -10.10 -2.28 17.35
N ASP A 56 -9.16 -3.00 17.97
CA ASP A 56 -8.37 -2.52 19.10
C ASP A 56 -7.20 -1.68 18.58
N ASN A 57 -7.47 -0.41 18.32
CA ASN A 57 -6.43 0.58 18.05
C ASN A 57 -5.61 0.79 19.33
N LYS A 58 -4.69 -0.14 19.61
CA LYS A 58 -3.70 0.03 20.69
C LYS A 58 -2.82 1.25 20.44
N GLU A 59 -2.67 1.62 19.18
CA GLU A 59 -1.85 2.73 18.72
C GLU A 59 -2.67 3.90 18.20
N SER A 60 -2.07 5.10 18.29
CA SER A 60 -2.70 6.32 17.79
C SER A 60 -2.95 6.27 16.29
N ILE A 61 -3.88 7.10 15.79
CA ILE A 61 -4.07 7.28 14.35
C ILE A 61 -2.79 7.72 13.63
N TYR A 62 -1.82 8.32 14.35
CA TYR A 62 -0.54 8.74 13.80
C TYR A 62 0.45 7.58 13.59
N PHE A 63 0.26 6.48 14.33
CA PHE A 63 1.02 5.23 14.15
C PHE A 63 0.48 4.40 13.00
N ASP A 64 -0.84 4.40 12.82
CA ASP A 64 -1.58 3.53 11.90
C ASP A 64 -1.77 4.15 10.51
N ASN A 65 -1.05 5.24 10.20
CA ASN A 65 -1.09 5.90 8.90
C ASN A 65 0.30 6.41 8.50
N ILE A 66 0.54 6.42 7.19
CA ILE A 66 1.76 6.95 6.58
C ILE A 66 1.50 8.17 5.69
N SER A 67 0.26 8.64 5.61
CA SER A 67 -0.17 9.74 4.74
C SER A 67 -0.78 10.90 5.52
N TRP A 68 -0.43 12.12 5.13
CA TRP A 68 -0.83 13.37 5.77
C TRP A 68 -1.25 14.41 4.72
N PHE A 69 -2.49 14.89 4.78
CA PHE A 69 -2.96 16.02 3.95
C PHE A 69 -2.08 17.26 4.12
N GLY A 70 -1.55 17.44 5.33
CA GLY A 70 -0.68 18.53 5.74
C GLY A 70 -0.15 18.30 7.15
N THR A 71 0.70 19.21 7.64
CA THR A 71 1.22 19.19 9.02
C THR A 71 0.09 19.04 10.03
N GLY A 72 0.11 17.97 10.83
CA GLY A 72 -0.91 17.67 11.84
C GLY A 72 -2.25 17.13 11.31
N HIS A 73 -2.41 16.94 10.00
CA HIS A 73 -3.67 16.52 9.37
C HIS A 73 -3.50 15.16 8.70
N VAL A 74 -3.90 14.10 9.39
CA VAL A 74 -3.87 12.72 8.88
C VAL A 74 -4.79 12.53 7.68
N ALA A 75 -4.31 11.80 6.69
CA ALA A 75 -5.12 11.22 5.63
C ALA A 75 -5.44 9.76 6.04
N PRO A 76 -6.65 9.48 6.56
CA PRO A 76 -6.94 8.19 7.14
C PRO A 76 -7.03 7.11 6.07
N SER A 77 -6.24 6.06 6.23
CA SER A 77 -6.34 4.87 5.41
C SER A 77 -7.64 4.11 5.64
N ILE A 78 -8.18 3.53 4.57
CA ILE A 78 -9.30 2.60 4.66
C ILE A 78 -8.71 1.21 4.88
N ARG A 79 -8.98 0.69 6.07
CA ARG A 79 -8.57 -0.65 6.48
C ARG A 79 -9.52 -1.74 5.98
N ASP A 80 -10.82 -1.46 5.97
CA ASP A 80 -11.86 -2.46 5.71
C ASP A 80 -12.03 -2.69 4.19
N PRO A 81 -11.85 -3.92 3.67
CA PRO A 81 -11.93 -4.19 2.25
C PRO A 81 -13.33 -3.96 1.67
N ARG A 82 -14.39 -4.18 2.46
CA ARG A 82 -15.78 -3.91 2.04
C ARG A 82 -16.01 -2.42 1.90
N LYS A 83 -15.55 -1.60 2.85
CA LYS A 83 -15.62 -0.14 2.76
C LYS A 83 -14.80 0.40 1.60
N MET A 84 -13.62 -0.16 1.34
CA MET A 84 -12.80 0.24 0.20
C MET A 84 -13.48 -0.14 -1.12
N TYR A 85 -13.97 -1.37 -1.25
CA TYR A 85 -14.77 -1.81 -2.39
C TYR A 85 -15.96 -0.87 -2.64
N GLN A 86 -16.72 -0.52 -1.59
CA GLN A 86 -17.84 0.40 -1.69
C GLN A 86 -17.39 1.81 -2.12
N ARG A 87 -16.26 2.29 -1.60
CA ARG A 87 -15.72 3.59 -2.02
C ARG A 87 -15.34 3.62 -3.50
N LEU A 88 -14.79 2.52 -4.01
CA LEU A 88 -14.36 2.44 -5.41
C LEU A 88 -15.52 2.22 -6.38
N PHE A 89 -16.52 1.42 -6.00
CA PHE A 89 -17.50 0.88 -6.94
C PHE A 89 -18.96 1.18 -6.60
N SER A 90 -19.29 1.65 -5.39
CA SER A 90 -20.69 1.93 -5.03
C SER A 90 -21.12 3.33 -5.44
N THR A 91 -22.22 3.40 -6.20
CA THR A 91 -23.01 4.61 -6.40
C THR A 91 -23.95 4.77 -5.19
N HIS A 92 -24.06 5.99 -4.65
CA HIS A 92 -24.70 6.28 -3.36
C HIS A 92 -26.20 5.92 -3.22
N GLU A 93 -26.85 5.33 -4.23
CA GLU A 93 -28.28 4.98 -4.19
C GLU A 93 -28.60 3.50 -3.89
N ILE A 94 -27.62 2.59 -3.89
CA ILE A 94 -27.90 1.15 -3.83
C ILE A 94 -27.61 0.61 -2.42
N ASN A 95 -28.41 1.06 -1.45
CA ASN A 95 -28.41 0.52 -0.08
C ASN A 95 -29.30 -0.73 0.06
N ARG A 96 -29.71 -1.34 -1.05
CA ARG A 96 -30.39 -2.63 -1.10
C ARG A 96 -29.89 -3.41 -2.30
N TYR A 97 -29.55 -4.66 -2.03
CA TYR A 97 -29.15 -5.74 -2.95
C TYR A 97 -27.65 -5.99 -3.08
N LYS A 98 -27.36 -7.30 -3.01
CA LYS A 98 -26.07 -7.97 -2.96
C LYS A 98 -25.25 -7.90 -4.25
N ASP A 99 -25.64 -7.10 -5.24
CA ASP A 99 -25.03 -7.16 -6.57
C ASP A 99 -24.92 -5.76 -7.18
N VAL A 100 -24.00 -4.92 -6.67
CA VAL A 100 -23.55 -3.69 -7.34
C VAL A 100 -23.03 -4.02 -8.74
N THR A 101 -22.40 -5.18 -8.90
CA THR A 101 -22.00 -5.75 -10.19
C THR A 101 -23.18 -6.00 -11.11
N SER A 102 -24.33 -6.52 -10.66
CA SER A 102 -25.45 -6.83 -11.57
C SER A 102 -25.99 -5.62 -12.34
N LEU A 103 -26.08 -4.46 -11.67
CA LEU A 103 -26.59 -3.22 -12.27
C LEU A 103 -25.55 -2.58 -13.19
N VAL A 104 -24.28 -2.54 -12.78
CA VAL A 104 -23.18 -2.04 -13.63
C VAL A 104 -22.96 -2.97 -14.83
N LEU A 105 -23.20 -4.27 -14.70
CA LEU A 105 -23.04 -5.25 -15.77
C LEU A 105 -24.06 -5.07 -16.90
N ASP A 106 -25.27 -4.59 -16.61
CA ASP A 106 -26.28 -4.33 -17.66
C ASP A 106 -25.94 -3.08 -18.47
N ASP A 107 -25.57 -1.97 -17.82
CA ASP A 107 -25.05 -0.77 -18.51
C ASP A 107 -23.75 -1.08 -19.28
N ALA A 108 -22.90 -1.92 -18.69
CA ALA A 108 -21.67 -2.35 -19.33
C ALA A 108 -21.90 -3.25 -20.54
N ARG A 109 -22.97 -4.07 -20.57
CA ARG A 109 -23.31 -4.87 -21.76
C ARG A 109 -23.68 -3.98 -22.94
N ASP A 110 -24.38 -2.89 -22.69
CA ASP A 110 -24.75 -1.95 -23.75
C ASP A 110 -23.56 -1.11 -24.21
N LEU A 111 -22.71 -0.66 -23.29
CA LEU A 111 -21.41 -0.06 -23.62
C LEU A 111 -20.55 -1.03 -24.44
N LYS A 112 -20.46 -2.30 -24.02
CA LYS A 112 -19.70 -3.34 -24.71
C LYS A 112 -20.14 -3.49 -26.16
N ARG A 113 -21.43 -3.33 -26.52
CA ARG A 113 -21.87 -3.40 -27.92
C ARG A 113 -21.27 -2.29 -28.80
N GLN A 114 -21.01 -1.12 -28.22
CA GLN A 114 -20.49 0.06 -28.92
C GLN A 114 -18.95 0.08 -29.00
N LEU A 115 -18.27 -0.77 -28.24
CA LEU A 115 -16.81 -0.82 -28.16
C LEU A 115 -16.16 -1.65 -29.28
N GLY A 116 -14.94 -1.24 -29.65
CA GLY A 116 -14.05 -2.03 -30.50
C GLY A 116 -13.56 -3.31 -29.79
N GLN A 117 -12.99 -4.26 -30.54
CA GLN A 117 -12.56 -5.55 -29.98
C GLN A 117 -11.55 -5.40 -28.83
N SER A 118 -10.58 -4.50 -28.97
CA SER A 118 -9.57 -4.23 -27.94
C SER A 118 -10.20 -3.68 -26.65
N ASP A 119 -11.12 -2.73 -26.77
CA ASP A 119 -11.77 -2.11 -25.61
C ASP A 119 -12.73 -3.07 -24.91
N LYS A 120 -13.40 -3.95 -25.67
CA LYS A 120 -14.22 -5.04 -25.12
C LYS A 120 -13.39 -5.97 -24.24
N GLN A 121 -12.19 -6.33 -24.70
CA GLN A 121 -11.28 -7.20 -23.95
C GLN A 121 -10.80 -6.53 -22.66
N LYS A 122 -10.46 -5.24 -22.69
CA LYS A 122 -10.07 -4.46 -21.49
C LYS A 122 -11.21 -4.39 -20.46
N LEU A 123 -12.42 -4.15 -20.94
CA LEU A 123 -13.60 -4.11 -20.10
C LEU A 123 -13.88 -5.47 -19.45
N ASP A 124 -13.70 -6.56 -20.19
CA ASP A 124 -13.82 -7.92 -19.67
C ASP A 124 -12.77 -8.23 -18.59
N GLU A 125 -11.49 -7.89 -18.82
CA GLU A 125 -10.41 -8.03 -17.83
C GLU A 125 -10.71 -7.28 -16.52
N TYR A 126 -11.30 -6.08 -16.62
CA TYR A 126 -11.71 -5.27 -15.48
C TYR A 126 -12.85 -5.95 -14.69
N PHE A 127 -13.90 -6.41 -15.37
CA PHE A 127 -15.02 -7.10 -14.71
C PHE A 127 -14.63 -8.44 -14.09
N GLU A 128 -13.73 -9.18 -14.72
CA GLU A 128 -13.16 -10.40 -14.14
C GLU A 128 -12.40 -10.08 -12.85
N SER A 129 -11.65 -8.96 -12.81
CA SER A 129 -10.94 -8.52 -11.60
C SER A 129 -11.91 -8.14 -10.47
N ILE A 130 -12.97 -7.39 -10.77
CA ILE A 130 -14.02 -7.08 -9.78
C ILE A 130 -14.66 -8.36 -9.23
N ARG A 131 -15.02 -9.30 -10.10
CA ARG A 131 -15.66 -10.55 -9.69
C ARG A 131 -14.73 -11.39 -8.80
N ALA A 132 -13.44 -11.44 -9.12
CA ALA A 132 -12.46 -12.14 -8.29
C ALA A 132 -12.37 -11.52 -6.88
N ILE A 133 -12.34 -10.18 -6.80
CA ILE A 133 -12.37 -9.42 -5.54
C ILE A 133 -13.63 -9.73 -4.73
N GLU A 134 -14.81 -9.74 -5.36
CA GLU A 134 -16.07 -10.06 -4.67
C GLU A 134 -16.06 -11.46 -4.06
N LEU A 135 -15.59 -12.46 -4.82
CA LEU A 135 -15.49 -13.83 -4.34
C LEU A 135 -14.54 -13.96 -3.14
N GLN A 136 -13.37 -13.31 -3.21
CA GLN A 136 -12.40 -13.32 -2.13
C GLN A 136 -12.91 -12.57 -0.88
N LEU A 137 -13.60 -11.44 -1.10
CA LEU A 137 -14.24 -10.68 -0.03
C LEU A 137 -15.30 -11.52 0.70
N THR A 138 -16.21 -12.16 -0.04
CA THR A 138 -17.22 -13.06 0.53
C THR A 138 -16.59 -14.23 1.28
N ARG A 139 -15.50 -14.81 0.75
CA ARG A 139 -14.77 -15.90 1.43
C ARG A 139 -14.20 -15.43 2.78
N LEU A 140 -13.50 -14.29 2.82
CA LEU A 140 -12.92 -13.76 4.06
C LEU A 140 -13.99 -13.40 5.09
N GLU A 141 -15.11 -12.81 4.65
CA GLU A 141 -16.25 -12.52 5.53
C GLU A 141 -16.85 -13.79 6.12
N SER A 142 -17.00 -14.86 5.31
CA SER A 142 -17.48 -16.16 5.79
C SER A 142 -16.52 -16.76 6.82
N MET A 143 -15.21 -16.76 6.55
CA MET A 143 -14.21 -17.28 7.49
C MET A 143 -14.23 -16.51 8.81
N LYS A 144 -14.38 -15.18 8.76
CA LYS A 144 -14.50 -14.37 9.97
C LYS A 144 -15.73 -14.77 10.78
N LEU A 145 -16.87 -14.97 10.13
CA LEU A 145 -18.11 -15.43 10.77
C LEU A 145 -17.95 -16.82 11.40
N ASP A 146 -17.32 -17.77 10.71
CA ASP A 146 -17.11 -19.13 11.22
C ASP A 146 -16.22 -19.15 12.48
N LEU A 147 -15.29 -18.20 12.58
CA LEU A 147 -14.44 -18.04 13.76
C LEU A 147 -15.10 -17.20 14.87
N THR A 148 -16.17 -16.46 14.57
CA THR A 148 -16.90 -15.70 15.61
C THR A 148 -17.61 -16.67 16.55
N GLY A 149 -17.40 -16.49 17.86
CA GLY A 149 -18.00 -17.35 18.89
C GLY A 149 -17.17 -18.55 19.31
N ILE A 150 -15.99 -18.76 18.70
CA ILE A 150 -14.97 -19.65 19.23
C ILE A 150 -14.13 -18.86 20.25
N ASP A 151 -13.92 -19.45 21.43
CA ASP A 151 -13.07 -18.87 22.46
C ASP A 151 -11.59 -19.18 22.16
N PHE A 152 -10.83 -18.14 21.83
CA PHE A 152 -9.40 -18.22 21.54
C PHE A 152 -8.62 -17.39 22.57
N GLU A 153 -7.41 -17.83 22.92
CA GLU A 153 -6.49 -17.03 23.75
C GLU A 153 -6.09 -15.70 23.07
N GLU A 154 -6.02 -15.69 21.74
CA GLU A 154 -5.68 -14.52 20.91
C GLU A 154 -6.93 -14.03 20.15
N PRO A 155 -6.98 -12.75 19.73
CA PRO A 155 -8.10 -12.22 18.94
C PRO A 155 -8.36 -13.03 17.67
N THR A 156 -9.64 -13.19 17.28
CA THR A 156 -10.06 -13.94 16.08
C THR A 156 -9.30 -13.52 14.81
N ASP A 157 -9.01 -12.23 14.66
CA ASP A 157 -8.31 -11.68 13.50
C ASP A 157 -6.86 -12.20 13.36
N ALA A 158 -6.24 -12.72 14.43
CA ALA A 158 -4.91 -13.35 14.42
C ALA A 158 -4.88 -14.66 13.60
N TYR A 159 -6.04 -15.31 13.44
CA TYR A 159 -6.22 -16.58 12.75
C TYR A 159 -6.76 -16.42 11.33
N LEU A 160 -7.13 -15.18 10.93
CA LEU A 160 -7.51 -14.90 9.55
C LEU A 160 -6.27 -14.95 8.63
N PRO A 161 -6.43 -15.42 7.38
CA PRO A 161 -5.32 -15.51 6.44
C PRO A 161 -4.81 -14.11 6.10
N ARG A 162 -3.63 -13.79 6.64
CA ARG A 162 -2.99 -12.49 6.55
C ARG A 162 -2.63 -12.17 5.10
N GLY A 163 -2.15 -13.17 4.35
CA GLY A 163 -1.74 -13.00 2.96
C GLY A 163 -2.94 -12.71 2.08
N ASP A 164 -4.03 -13.45 2.25
CA ASP A 164 -5.28 -13.22 1.50
C ASP A 164 -5.85 -11.82 1.77
N TYR A 165 -5.73 -11.31 2.98
CA TYR A 165 -6.16 -9.93 3.29
C TYR A 165 -5.29 -8.88 2.56
N ILE A 166 -3.97 -9.04 2.61
CA ILE A 166 -3.03 -8.14 1.90
C ILE A 166 -3.29 -8.17 0.40
N ARG A 167 -3.48 -9.36 -0.16
CA ARG A 167 -3.79 -9.55 -1.58
C ARG A 167 -5.11 -8.92 -1.96
N LEU A 168 -6.17 -9.10 -1.17
CA LEU A 168 -7.47 -8.49 -1.45
C LEU A 168 -7.38 -6.96 -1.48
N MET A 169 -6.73 -6.34 -0.49
CA MET A 169 -6.53 -4.89 -0.46
C MET A 169 -5.63 -4.40 -1.61
N GLY A 170 -4.60 -5.17 -1.96
CA GLY A 170 -3.76 -4.86 -3.09
C GLY A 170 -4.43 -5.04 -4.45
N ASP A 171 -5.33 -6.01 -4.61
CA ASP A 171 -6.14 -6.18 -5.82
C ASP A 171 -7.14 -5.04 -6.00
N LEU A 172 -7.72 -4.52 -4.90
CA LEU A 172 -8.51 -3.29 -4.92
C LEU A 172 -7.67 -2.08 -5.39
N MET A 173 -6.44 -1.94 -4.88
CA MET A 173 -5.50 -0.89 -5.31
C MET A 173 -5.15 -1.03 -6.80
N VAL A 174 -4.76 -2.22 -7.25
CA VAL A 174 -4.41 -2.48 -8.67
C VAL A 174 -5.61 -2.23 -9.59
N THR A 175 -6.81 -2.65 -9.18
CA THR A 175 -8.04 -2.43 -9.96
C THR A 175 -8.39 -0.93 -10.04
N ALA A 176 -8.16 -0.17 -8.96
CA ALA A 176 -8.36 1.27 -8.96
C ALA A 176 -7.40 2.00 -9.92
N LEU A 177 -6.12 1.58 -9.94
CA LEU A 177 -5.13 2.09 -10.89
C LEU A 177 -5.49 1.71 -12.34
N GLN A 178 -5.83 0.44 -12.59
CA GLN A 178 -6.23 -0.08 -13.90
C GLN A 178 -7.44 0.68 -14.48
N ALA A 179 -8.41 1.02 -13.64
CA ALA A 179 -9.61 1.74 -14.05
C ALA A 179 -9.43 3.26 -14.12
N GLY A 180 -8.23 3.78 -13.81
CA GLY A 180 -7.98 5.23 -13.78
C GLY A 180 -8.76 5.95 -12.68
N LEU A 181 -9.14 5.25 -11.61
CA LEU A 181 -9.85 5.87 -10.48
C LEU A 181 -8.92 6.76 -9.66
N THR A 182 -7.63 6.45 -9.65
CA THR A 182 -6.56 7.31 -9.12
C THR A 182 -5.24 7.04 -9.85
N ASN A 183 -4.32 8.00 -9.77
CA ASN A 183 -2.94 7.85 -10.23
C ASN A 183 -1.95 7.69 -9.06
N VAL A 184 -2.41 7.83 -7.82
CA VAL A 184 -1.58 7.80 -6.61
C VAL A 184 -2.29 6.95 -5.56
N ALA A 185 -1.57 6.00 -4.97
CA ALA A 185 -2.06 5.23 -3.84
C ALA A 185 -0.94 5.01 -2.82
N THR A 186 -1.31 5.00 -1.55
CA THR A 186 -0.42 4.59 -0.45
C THR A 186 -0.98 3.34 0.21
N PHE A 187 -0.09 2.46 0.65
CA PHE A 187 -0.51 1.17 1.18
C PHE A 187 0.30 0.80 2.42
N MET A 188 -0.35 0.89 3.57
CA MET A 188 0.23 0.51 4.84
C MET A 188 -0.02 -0.98 5.12
N ILE A 189 1.02 -1.80 5.01
CA ILE A 189 0.93 -3.23 5.34
C ILE A 189 0.73 -3.42 6.83
N GLY A 190 1.50 -2.75 7.68
CA GLY A 190 1.29 -2.75 9.12
C GLY A 190 2.11 -1.63 9.78
N PRO A 191 1.64 -1.08 10.90
CA PRO A 191 2.43 -0.15 11.69
C PRO A 191 3.67 -0.85 12.24
N GLU A 192 4.72 -0.07 12.46
CA GLU A 192 5.99 -0.56 13.00
C GLU A 192 5.74 -1.23 14.37
N ARG A 193 5.01 -0.54 15.26
CA ARG A 193 4.61 -1.07 16.55
C ARG A 193 3.26 -1.74 16.42
N TRP A 194 3.30 -3.00 16.00
CA TRP A 194 2.11 -3.83 15.91
C TRP A 194 2.28 -5.12 16.71
N ASP A 195 1.68 -5.14 17.89
CA ASP A 195 1.77 -6.28 18.79
C ASP A 195 0.81 -7.41 18.48
N THR A 196 -0.14 -7.21 17.56
CA THR A 196 -1.07 -8.27 17.20
C THR A 196 -0.32 -9.44 16.56
N PRO A 197 -0.46 -10.64 17.13
CA PRO A 197 0.15 -11.80 16.54
C PRO A 197 -0.66 -12.30 15.34
N TYR A 198 0.03 -12.94 14.40
CA TYR A 198 -0.60 -13.60 13.25
C TYR A 198 -0.04 -15.00 13.07
N MET A 199 -0.84 -15.86 12.45
CA MET A 199 -0.37 -17.17 11.96
C MET A 199 0.47 -17.06 10.67
N PHE A 200 0.43 -15.90 9.99
CA PHE A 200 1.06 -15.68 8.68
C PHE A 200 0.77 -16.84 7.71
N ASP A 201 -0.50 -17.17 7.56
CA ASP A 201 -0.97 -18.27 6.70
C ASP A 201 -0.38 -19.64 7.05
N GLY A 202 -0.15 -19.88 8.35
CA GLY A 202 0.32 -21.16 8.89
C GLY A 202 1.84 -21.30 8.91
N LEU A 203 2.61 -20.22 8.79
CA LEU A 203 4.07 -20.25 8.98
C LEU A 203 4.49 -20.69 10.39
N PHE A 204 3.59 -20.57 11.37
CA PHE A 204 3.85 -20.89 12.77
C PHE A 204 2.73 -21.77 13.35
N ASP A 205 3.08 -22.60 14.34
CA ASP A 205 2.11 -23.44 15.06
C ASP A 205 1.16 -22.63 15.98
N LYS A 206 1.55 -21.41 16.31
CA LYS A 206 0.78 -20.46 17.11
C LYS A 206 0.99 -19.03 16.60
N PRO A 207 0.03 -18.11 16.85
CA PRO A 207 0.18 -16.73 16.42
C PRO A 207 1.47 -16.10 16.97
N ARG A 208 2.17 -15.31 16.15
CA ARG A 208 3.39 -14.59 16.53
C ARG A 208 3.32 -13.11 16.19
N SER A 209 3.79 -12.27 17.11
CA SER A 209 3.92 -10.82 16.89
C SER A 209 5.21 -10.52 16.13
N HIS A 210 5.10 -9.95 14.92
CA HIS A 210 6.25 -9.51 14.14
C HIS A 210 7.07 -8.47 14.90
N HIS A 211 6.40 -7.52 15.56
CA HIS A 211 7.06 -6.51 16.39
C HIS A 211 7.91 -7.14 17.49
N LYS A 212 7.37 -8.06 18.28
CA LYS A 212 8.14 -8.71 19.35
C LYS A 212 9.30 -9.53 18.79
N MET A 213 9.14 -10.15 17.62
CA MET A 213 10.23 -10.88 16.96
C MET A 213 11.35 -9.93 16.52
N SER A 214 11.02 -8.76 15.96
CA SER A 214 12.01 -7.80 15.43
C SER A 214 12.87 -7.14 16.52
N HIS A 215 12.38 -7.06 17.76
CA HIS A 215 13.20 -6.68 18.93
C HIS A 215 14.13 -7.79 19.44
N ASN A 216 13.90 -9.05 19.06
CA ASN A 216 14.58 -10.23 19.60
C ASN A 216 15.33 -11.01 18.51
N GLN A 217 15.94 -10.31 17.56
CA GLN A 217 16.54 -10.93 16.37
C GLN A 217 17.60 -11.98 16.70
N THR A 218 18.36 -11.80 17.78
CA THR A 218 19.41 -12.75 18.21
C THR A 218 18.90 -14.16 18.47
N VAL A 219 17.61 -14.32 18.78
CA VAL A 219 16.97 -15.62 19.05
C VAL A 219 15.80 -15.92 18.09
N MET A 220 15.31 -14.93 17.34
CA MET A 220 14.16 -15.06 16.43
C MET A 220 14.51 -14.89 14.94
N ILE A 221 15.80 -14.83 14.57
CA ILE A 221 16.21 -14.55 13.18
C ILE A 221 15.58 -15.48 12.14
N ASP A 222 15.50 -16.79 12.42
CA ASP A 222 14.92 -17.75 11.47
C ASP A 222 13.41 -17.55 11.28
N ASP A 223 12.71 -17.12 12.33
CA ASP A 223 11.29 -16.81 12.25
C ASP A 223 11.04 -15.47 11.54
N LEU A 224 11.93 -14.48 11.73
CA LEU A 224 11.90 -13.21 10.99
C LEU A 224 12.12 -13.42 9.50
N LEU A 225 13.10 -14.23 9.11
CA LEU A 225 13.35 -14.54 7.69
C LEU A 225 12.14 -15.17 6.99
N LYS A 226 11.34 -15.98 7.71
CA LYS A 226 10.08 -16.52 7.18
C LYS A 226 9.04 -15.41 6.96
N VAL A 227 8.91 -14.48 7.92
CA VAL A 227 7.98 -13.35 7.83
C VAL A 227 8.39 -12.36 6.73
N ASP A 228 9.68 -12.06 6.62
CA ASP A 228 10.23 -11.22 5.55
C ASP A 228 9.93 -11.81 4.18
N ARG A 229 10.18 -13.12 4.02
CA ARG A 229 9.83 -13.85 2.80
C ARG A 229 8.32 -13.78 2.52
N PHE A 230 7.49 -14.00 3.54
CA PHE A 230 6.03 -13.90 3.40
C PHE A 230 5.60 -12.53 2.89
N HIS A 231 6.14 -11.43 3.42
CA HIS A 231 5.82 -10.08 2.94
C HIS A 231 6.32 -9.83 1.51
N MET A 232 7.53 -10.31 1.19
CA MET A 232 8.08 -10.24 -0.16
C MET A 232 7.25 -11.03 -1.18
N GLU A 233 6.69 -12.17 -0.80
CA GLU A 233 5.76 -12.93 -1.65
C GLU A 233 4.48 -12.11 -1.97
N GLN A 234 4.00 -11.29 -1.05
CA GLN A 234 2.86 -10.39 -1.32
C GLN A 234 3.25 -9.24 -2.24
N TYR A 235 4.44 -8.65 -2.04
CA TYR A 235 4.96 -7.61 -2.94
C TYR A 235 5.11 -8.14 -4.38
N VAL A 236 5.69 -9.34 -4.53
CA VAL A 236 5.83 -10.02 -5.82
C VAL A 236 4.47 -10.33 -6.45
N TYR A 237 3.48 -10.76 -5.66
CA TYR A 237 2.12 -10.96 -6.15
C TYR A 237 1.56 -9.67 -6.77
N LEU A 238 1.66 -8.53 -6.08
CA LEU A 238 1.15 -7.25 -6.61
C LEU A 238 1.90 -6.78 -7.85
N MET A 239 3.22 -7.00 -7.90
CA MET A 239 3.98 -6.78 -9.13
C MET A 239 3.46 -7.63 -10.28
N GLN A 240 3.21 -8.93 -10.05
CA GLN A 240 2.67 -9.83 -11.07
C GLN A 240 1.28 -9.41 -11.54
N ARG A 241 0.40 -8.98 -10.61
CA ARG A 241 -0.92 -8.42 -10.94
C ARG A 241 -0.80 -7.20 -11.84
N MET A 242 0.05 -6.23 -11.50
CA MET A 242 0.29 -5.05 -12.34
C MET A 242 0.98 -5.37 -13.68
N MET A 243 1.86 -6.38 -13.74
CA MET A 243 2.45 -6.82 -15.01
C MET A 243 1.43 -7.46 -15.96
N ALA A 244 0.41 -8.13 -15.41
CA ALA A 244 -0.62 -8.81 -16.19
C ALA A 244 -1.60 -7.82 -16.84
N VAL A 245 -1.83 -6.66 -16.22
CA VAL A 245 -2.66 -5.59 -16.77
C VAL A 245 -1.92 -4.91 -17.92
N ARG A 246 -2.41 -5.07 -19.15
CA ARG A 246 -1.87 -4.38 -20.34
C ARG A 246 -2.55 -3.04 -20.54
N GLU A 247 -1.79 -2.02 -20.90
CA GLU A 247 -2.30 -0.70 -21.24
C GLU A 247 -2.38 -0.50 -22.76
N ARG A 248 -2.98 0.63 -23.18
CA ARG A 248 -3.29 0.90 -24.59
C ARG A 248 -2.07 0.89 -25.50
N ASP A 249 -0.91 1.31 -25.00
CA ASP A 249 0.34 1.37 -25.74
C ASP A 249 1.11 0.03 -25.76
N GLY A 250 0.53 -1.03 -25.16
CA GLY A 250 1.13 -2.36 -25.07
C GLY A 250 2.06 -2.56 -23.87
N SER A 251 2.33 -1.52 -23.08
CA SER A 251 3.06 -1.64 -21.82
C SER A 251 2.21 -2.32 -20.75
N SER A 252 2.83 -2.72 -19.63
CA SER A 252 2.07 -3.15 -18.45
C SER A 252 1.79 -1.98 -17.52
N LEU A 253 0.76 -2.10 -16.67
CA LEU A 253 0.51 -1.14 -15.59
C LEU A 253 1.76 -0.95 -14.71
N LEU A 254 2.54 -2.01 -14.47
CA LEU A 254 3.81 -1.92 -13.74
C LEU A 254 4.85 -1.06 -14.49
N ASP A 255 4.88 -1.07 -15.81
CA ASP A 255 5.79 -0.21 -16.58
C ASP A 255 5.42 1.27 -16.47
N ASN A 256 4.16 1.60 -16.18
CA ASN A 256 3.71 2.97 -15.95
C ASN A 256 3.56 3.35 -14.47
N THR A 257 3.90 2.46 -13.54
CA THR A 257 3.81 2.69 -12.09
C THR A 257 5.20 2.71 -11.44
N LEU A 258 5.49 3.69 -10.59
CA LEU A 258 6.62 3.62 -9.65
C LEU A 258 6.13 2.91 -8.38
N PHE A 259 6.51 1.64 -8.20
CA PHE A 259 6.02 0.82 -7.09
C PHE A 259 7.10 0.64 -6.02
N THR A 260 7.01 1.45 -4.97
CA THR A 260 7.99 1.48 -3.87
C THR A 260 7.50 0.69 -2.66
N TYR A 261 8.35 -0.18 -2.14
CA TYR A 261 8.15 -0.92 -0.89
C TYR A 261 9.29 -0.65 0.06
N GLY A 262 9.00 -0.57 1.36
CA GLY A 262 10.05 -0.42 2.36
C GLY A 262 9.53 -0.20 3.77
N SER A 263 10.47 0.08 4.66
CA SER A 263 10.26 0.35 6.07
C SER A 263 10.93 1.67 6.47
N GLY A 264 10.40 2.34 7.49
CA GLY A 264 11.03 3.51 8.10
C GLY A 264 12.07 3.17 9.19
N LEU A 265 12.37 1.89 9.40
CA LEU A 265 13.49 1.40 10.20
C LEU A 265 14.38 0.45 9.39
N GLY A 266 15.70 0.62 9.54
CA GLY A 266 16.73 -0.29 9.01
C GLY A 266 16.94 -1.52 9.89
N ASP A 267 16.87 -1.35 11.22
CA ASP A 267 17.00 -2.44 12.19
C ASP A 267 15.97 -2.31 13.31
N GLY A 268 15.19 -3.36 13.52
CA GLY A 268 14.14 -3.41 14.55
C GLY A 268 14.66 -3.60 15.97
N SER A 269 15.86 -4.17 16.16
CA SER A 269 16.41 -4.46 17.48
C SER A 269 17.00 -3.23 18.15
N THR A 270 17.53 -2.30 17.35
CA THR A 270 18.25 -1.10 17.79
C THR A 270 17.56 0.20 17.38
N HIS A 271 16.41 0.11 16.69
CA HIS A 271 15.62 1.26 16.21
C HIS A 271 16.43 2.21 15.33
N GLN A 272 17.19 1.63 14.39
CA GLN A 272 17.99 2.39 13.44
C GLN A 272 17.12 3.03 12.36
N TYR A 273 17.24 4.35 12.17
CA TYR A 273 16.56 5.11 11.10
C TYR A 273 17.42 5.34 9.86
N ASN A 274 18.61 4.74 9.81
CA ASN A 274 19.47 4.67 8.63
C ASN A 274 19.33 3.30 7.96
N ASP A 275 20.00 3.12 6.82
CA ASP A 275 20.06 1.85 6.08
C ASP A 275 18.68 1.21 5.81
N LEU A 276 17.71 2.07 5.49
CA LEU A 276 16.33 1.67 5.27
C LEU A 276 16.21 0.66 4.11
N PRO A 277 15.48 -0.46 4.29
CA PRO A 277 15.29 -1.44 3.24
C PRO A 277 14.23 -0.91 2.26
N ILE A 278 14.68 -0.40 1.11
CA ILE A 278 13.80 0.14 0.07
C ILE A 278 13.94 -0.65 -1.23
N ILE A 279 12.81 -1.02 -1.81
CA ILE A 279 12.71 -1.65 -3.13
C ILE A 279 11.85 -0.76 -4.02
N LEU A 280 12.39 -0.39 -5.18
CA LEU A 280 11.64 0.29 -6.24
C LEU A 280 11.51 -0.63 -7.45
N ALA A 281 10.28 -0.92 -7.85
CA ALA A 281 9.94 -1.63 -9.06
C ALA A 281 9.11 -0.77 -10.03
N GLY A 282 9.00 -1.23 -11.28
CA GLY A 282 8.21 -0.57 -12.30
C GLY A 282 8.89 0.63 -12.95
N GLY A 283 8.10 1.56 -13.48
CA GLY A 283 8.55 2.76 -14.19
C GLY A 283 9.10 2.51 -15.60
N GLY A 284 9.03 1.26 -16.09
CA GLY A 284 9.25 0.93 -17.49
C GLY A 284 10.65 1.32 -17.97
N ALA A 285 10.72 2.10 -19.05
CA ALA A 285 11.99 2.60 -19.57
C ALA A 285 12.55 3.80 -18.80
N ARG A 286 11.81 4.41 -17.86
CA ARG A 286 12.25 5.57 -17.07
C ARG A 286 13.17 5.17 -15.92
N THR A 287 13.13 3.92 -15.50
CA THR A 287 13.93 3.38 -14.38
C THR A 287 15.11 2.51 -14.86
N LYS A 288 16.21 2.54 -14.11
CA LYS A 288 17.29 1.56 -14.18
C LYS A 288 16.92 0.36 -13.31
N LYS A 289 16.94 -0.84 -13.89
CA LYS A 289 16.49 -2.10 -13.25
C LYS A 289 17.69 -2.97 -12.87
N GLY A 290 17.50 -3.94 -11.97
CA GLY A 290 18.52 -4.93 -11.60
C GLY A 290 19.70 -4.33 -10.85
N GLN A 291 19.47 -3.31 -10.03
CA GLN A 291 20.50 -2.64 -9.24
C GLN A 291 20.33 -3.01 -7.77
N HIS A 292 21.46 -3.12 -7.06
CA HIS A 292 21.51 -3.06 -5.60
C HIS A 292 22.41 -1.86 -5.26
N ILE A 293 21.83 -0.84 -4.62
CA ILE A 293 22.50 0.44 -4.42
C ILE A 293 22.62 0.68 -2.92
N HIS A 294 23.86 0.60 -2.42
CA HIS A 294 24.18 1.06 -1.08
C HIS A 294 24.47 2.57 -1.15
N MET A 295 23.57 3.36 -0.57
CA MET A 295 23.73 4.82 -0.56
C MET A 295 24.87 5.21 0.38
N GLN A 296 25.50 6.36 0.10
CA GLN A 296 26.47 6.93 1.03
C GLN A 296 25.77 7.29 2.34
N GLU A 297 26.45 7.04 3.47
CA GLU A 297 25.97 7.45 4.78
C GLU A 297 25.58 8.93 4.82
N GLY A 298 24.44 9.23 5.45
CA GLY A 298 23.88 10.58 5.49
C GLY A 298 23.09 11.00 4.25
N THR A 299 22.92 10.13 3.25
CA THR A 299 21.99 10.39 2.13
C THR A 299 20.55 10.41 2.64
N PRO A 300 19.81 11.53 2.53
CA PRO A 300 18.42 11.60 3.00
C PRO A 300 17.49 10.71 2.17
N LEU A 301 16.55 10.02 2.83
CA LEU A 301 15.46 9.31 2.14
C LEU A 301 14.66 10.26 1.23
N ALA A 302 14.53 11.52 1.62
CA ALA A 302 13.88 12.56 0.82
C ALA A 302 14.47 12.72 -0.59
N ASN A 303 15.72 12.32 -0.83
CA ASN A 303 16.29 12.29 -2.19
C ASN A 303 15.56 11.30 -3.10
N LEU A 304 15.12 10.15 -2.57
CA LEU A 304 14.29 9.19 -3.32
C LEU A 304 12.94 9.80 -3.66
N TRP A 305 12.28 10.43 -2.68
CA TRP A 305 10.99 11.07 -2.84
C TRP A 305 11.02 12.21 -3.85
N LEU A 306 12.03 13.08 -3.77
CA LEU A 306 12.26 14.12 -4.78
C LEU A 306 12.44 13.52 -6.17
N THR A 307 13.24 12.45 -6.29
CA THR A 307 13.47 11.75 -7.56
C THR A 307 12.16 11.23 -8.16
N GLN A 308 11.34 10.55 -7.36
CA GLN A 308 10.07 9.99 -7.82
C GLN A 308 9.06 11.09 -8.19
N ALA A 309 8.95 12.16 -7.39
CA ALA A 309 8.09 13.29 -7.72
C ALA A 309 8.46 13.92 -9.07
N GLN A 310 9.75 14.15 -9.33
CA GLN A 310 10.21 14.69 -10.62
C GLN A 310 9.97 13.71 -11.77
N MET A 311 10.16 12.40 -11.56
CA MET A 311 9.82 11.38 -12.56
C MET A 311 8.32 11.35 -12.89
N MET A 312 7.46 11.76 -11.95
CA MET A 312 6.02 11.91 -12.12
C MET A 312 5.62 13.31 -12.65
N GLY A 313 6.59 14.14 -13.04
CA GLY A 313 6.36 15.44 -13.65
C GLY A 313 6.12 16.60 -12.68
N VAL A 314 6.25 16.37 -11.36
CA VAL A 314 6.05 17.43 -10.37
C VAL A 314 7.23 18.42 -10.40
N PRO A 315 7.00 19.72 -10.66
CA PRO A 315 8.07 20.70 -10.86
C PRO A 315 8.62 21.25 -9.52
N ILE A 316 9.13 20.36 -8.66
CA ILE A 316 9.74 20.73 -7.36
C ILE A 316 11.26 20.60 -7.40
N GLN A 317 11.95 21.53 -6.73
CA GLN A 317 13.42 21.55 -6.64
C GLN A 317 13.95 20.89 -5.36
N SER A 318 13.12 20.77 -4.34
CA SER A 318 13.44 20.11 -3.07
C SER A 318 12.18 19.53 -2.44
N PHE A 319 12.36 18.52 -1.60
CA PHE A 319 11.36 17.93 -0.74
C PHE A 319 11.97 17.66 0.64
N ALA A 320 11.37 18.17 1.71
CA ALA A 320 11.88 18.03 3.08
C ALA A 320 13.39 18.39 3.20
N ASP A 321 14.23 17.44 3.63
CA ASP A 321 15.68 17.58 3.78
C ASP A 321 16.48 17.07 2.57
N SER A 322 15.82 16.85 1.41
CA SER A 322 16.49 16.43 0.19
C SER A 322 17.62 17.39 -0.18
N ASN A 323 18.77 16.86 -0.53
CA ASN A 323 19.93 17.61 -1.03
C ASN A 323 20.31 17.23 -2.47
N GLY A 324 19.53 16.35 -3.10
CA GLY A 324 19.70 15.98 -4.50
C GLY A 324 18.71 14.89 -4.94
N VAL A 325 18.85 14.45 -6.19
CA VAL A 325 18.16 13.28 -6.73
C VAL A 325 19.05 12.05 -6.67
N ILE A 326 18.48 10.86 -6.89
CA ILE A 326 19.20 9.59 -6.97
C ILE A 326 19.38 9.23 -8.46
N PRO A 327 20.53 9.60 -9.09
CA PRO A 327 20.75 9.39 -10.52
C PRO A 327 20.88 7.90 -10.92
N HIS A 328 21.10 7.03 -9.93
CA HIS A 328 21.14 5.58 -10.12
C HIS A 328 19.77 4.99 -10.45
N ILE A 329 18.67 5.70 -10.16
CA ILE A 329 17.30 5.24 -10.42
C ILE A 329 16.84 5.66 -11.81
N THR A 330 17.15 6.88 -12.23
CA THR A 330 16.65 7.45 -13.48
C THR A 330 17.50 7.02 -14.68
N LYS A 331 16.85 6.77 -15.81
CA LYS A 331 17.52 6.81 -17.12
C LYS A 331 17.39 8.23 -17.66
N ASN A 332 18.50 8.85 -18.06
CA ASN A 332 18.46 10.07 -18.84
C ASN A 332 17.80 9.71 -20.18
N THR A 333 16.58 10.22 -20.39
CA THR A 333 15.89 10.19 -21.68
C THR A 333 16.24 11.41 -22.50
#